data_AF-A0A7S2LXL3-F1
#
_entry.id   AF-A0A7S2LXL3-F1
#
_cell.length_a   1.000
_cell.length_b   1.000
_cell.length_c   1.000
_cell.angle_alpha   90.00
_cell.angle_beta   90.00
_cell.angle_gamma   90.00
#
_symmetry.space_group_name_H-M   'P 1'
#
loop_
_entity.id
_entity.type
_entity.pdbx_description
1 polymer ?
#
loop_
_entity_poly.entity_id
_entity_poly.type
_entity_poly.pdbx_seq_one_letter_code
_entity_poly.pdbx_strand_id
1 'polypeptide(L)'
;MMKIILAGILAFCATVSANNYYGGCNGERKHDCCAARRDYGMNSWQAAKTCDKYGCNRKTCNGYYDDDNYNDDDYKSGSSYKQNYEKDDVDEWGSPTNYKQTTNYNGGSNYNKNANDYDGYNKNSYNNNNYQDNFVKDVVYKSSGGSRSSGYSGYNSDYEIYTMNGQRAGYNLDGWEGDGFWGPKLQKVREECAVMFHQDMLYLAKAIRLVFHDCMGNEDYGCDGCVDLTHPDNSGLDLIMYKLLPIFRNNRQYFSRTDIWQICSLTALDISSSMYEQNAPHFKMTLIGRKDCPNADEVGDGGDKIVDMYPKSINSQSLVHHFYQYFGFDARCTTAVMGTHGMSLMHPWNSGHGDGPYPAKWSEGKSYILDNWYFKGFKKPWTYELRDNSEYPNIEAKKQWYWESGQEGFWNGDGYEQGKLVMLDADMSLKYDYSDYQDQNGYVYCKASYEAHHHGPQPAQSVPLCPMAYDTYDIVEEYAHDNLKFLYDVEYCMIKMFNTGYRHGMDGNYKMYYGHGAYY
;
A
#
# COMPACT_ATOMS: atom_id res chain seq x y z
N MET A 1 -31.45 32.00 10.59
CA MET A 1 -32.31 31.69 11.75
C MET A 1 -31.68 30.49 12.44
N MET A 2 -30.72 30.58 13.37
CA MET A 2 -30.64 31.20 14.70
C MET A 2 -31.56 30.56 15.77
N LYS A 3 -30.95 29.73 16.62
CA LYS A 3 -31.17 29.39 18.06
C LYS A 3 -30.38 28.08 18.31
N ILE A 4 -29.27 27.95 19.06
CA ILE A 4 -28.79 28.45 20.37
C ILE A 4 -29.78 28.24 21.53
N ILE A 5 -29.42 27.29 22.43
CA ILE A 5 -29.48 27.31 23.92
C ILE A 5 -28.37 26.30 24.39
N LEU A 6 -27.21 26.71 24.95
CA LEU A 6 -26.82 26.96 26.38
C LEU A 6 -27.12 25.81 27.37
N ALA A 7 -26.43 25.51 28.48
CA ALA A 7 -25.10 25.71 29.10
C ALA A 7 -25.22 25.26 30.58
N GLY A 8 -24.13 24.81 31.24
CA GLY A 8 -24.01 24.61 32.71
C GLY A 8 -22.71 23.86 33.09
N ILE A 9 -21.59 24.50 33.45
CA ILE A 9 -21.15 25.17 34.71
C ILE A 9 -20.60 24.22 35.82
N LEU A 10 -19.26 24.20 35.91
CA LEU A 10 -18.29 24.30 37.04
C LEU A 10 -18.44 23.51 38.38
N ALA A 11 -17.41 22.66 38.59
CA ALA A 11 -16.43 22.58 39.71
C ALA A 11 -16.83 22.27 41.18
N PHE A 12 -16.21 21.20 41.74
CA PHE A 12 -15.59 21.18 43.07
C PHE A 12 -14.48 20.10 43.18
N CYS A 13 -13.51 20.34 44.06
CA CYS A 13 -12.11 19.87 44.04
C CYS A 13 -11.77 18.51 44.70
N ALA A 14 -10.58 18.03 44.30
CA ALA A 14 -9.46 17.54 45.13
C ALA A 14 -9.18 16.02 45.25
N THR A 15 -7.94 15.72 44.80
CA THR A 15 -7.02 14.62 45.17
C THR A 15 -7.42 13.19 44.82
N VAL A 16 -6.68 12.53 43.90
CA VAL A 16 -5.63 11.52 44.18
C VAL A 16 -4.80 11.25 42.90
N SER A 17 -3.48 11.27 43.09
CA SER A 17 -2.34 10.74 42.30
C SER A 17 -2.27 10.92 40.77
N ALA A 18 -1.25 11.67 40.37
CA ALA A 18 -0.53 11.45 39.12
C ALA A 18 -0.02 10.00 39.05
N ASN A 19 -0.46 9.25 38.03
CA ASN A 19 0.30 8.12 37.52
C ASN A 19 0.90 8.55 36.18
N ASN A 20 2.15 9.00 36.24
CA ASN A 20 3.05 9.02 35.11
C ASN A 20 3.23 7.56 34.64
N TYR A 21 2.60 7.17 33.54
CA TYR A 21 2.99 5.95 32.82
C TYR A 21 4.08 6.33 31.80
N TYR A 22 5.31 6.45 32.31
CA TYR A 22 6.49 6.28 31.48
C TYR A 22 6.66 4.78 31.24
N GLY A 23 6.45 4.31 30.02
CA GLY A 23 6.98 3.01 29.54
C GLY A 23 8.49 3.06 29.35
N GLY A 24 9.22 3.60 30.33
CA GLY A 24 10.67 3.66 30.35
C GLY A 24 11.23 2.39 30.98
N CYS A 25 12.30 1.85 30.39
CA CYS A 25 13.17 0.91 31.08
C CYS A 25 13.68 1.57 32.37
N ASN A 26 13.02 1.32 33.51
CA ASN A 26 13.60 1.62 34.80
C ASN A 26 14.75 0.63 34.99
N GLY A 27 15.98 1.12 34.87
CA GLY A 27 17.24 0.35 34.78
C GLY A 27 17.60 -0.50 36.01
N GLU A 28 16.63 -1.05 36.72
CA GLU A 28 16.82 -1.87 37.91
C GLU A 28 16.97 -3.37 37.59
N ARG A 29 16.61 -3.85 36.39
CA ARG A 29 16.75 -5.27 36.03
C ARG A 29 17.32 -5.48 34.63
N LYS A 30 18.49 -6.12 34.57
CA LYS A 30 19.23 -6.48 33.35
C LYS A 30 18.45 -7.39 32.37
N HIS A 31 17.32 -7.97 32.80
CA HIS A 31 16.50 -8.85 31.98
C HIS A 31 15.51 -8.11 31.05
N ASP A 32 15.24 -6.82 31.28
CA ASP A 32 14.13 -6.13 30.60
C ASP A 32 14.52 -5.66 29.18
N CYS A 33 15.80 -5.36 28.91
CA CYS A 33 16.22 -4.86 27.59
C CYS A 33 16.18 -5.96 26.50
N CYS A 34 16.43 -7.24 26.85
CA CYS A 34 16.35 -8.33 25.87
C CYS A 34 14.90 -8.85 25.69
N ALA A 35 14.00 -8.62 26.65
CA ALA A 35 12.56 -8.88 26.49
C ALA A 35 11.92 -7.96 25.43
N ALA A 36 12.36 -6.70 25.35
CA ALA A 36 11.88 -5.75 24.35
C ALA A 36 12.08 -6.21 22.90
N ARG A 37 13.13 -6.98 22.61
CA ARG A 37 13.36 -7.57 21.27
C ARG A 37 12.28 -8.60 20.90
N ARG A 38 11.87 -9.42 21.87
CA ARG A 38 10.87 -10.47 21.67
C ARG A 38 9.46 -9.89 21.59
N ASP A 39 9.18 -8.88 22.39
CA ASP A 39 7.82 -8.37 22.58
C ASP A 39 7.48 -7.20 21.61
N TYR A 40 8.47 -6.57 20.96
CA TYR A 40 8.27 -5.43 20.05
C TYR A 40 8.89 -5.59 18.65
N GLY A 41 9.28 -6.79 18.23
CA GLY A 41 9.74 -7.04 16.85
C GLY A 41 11.04 -6.33 16.46
N MET A 42 11.88 -5.97 17.43
CA MET A 42 13.13 -5.25 17.16
C MET A 42 14.20 -6.17 16.56
N ASN A 43 14.95 -5.71 15.57
CA ASN A 43 16.12 -6.42 15.07
C ASN A 43 17.32 -6.31 16.03
N SER A 44 18.38 -7.10 15.79
CA SER A 44 19.57 -7.19 16.64
C SER A 44 20.28 -5.85 16.83
N TRP A 45 20.29 -5.01 15.79
CA TRP A 45 20.89 -3.69 15.82
C TRP A 45 20.07 -2.69 16.65
N GLN A 46 18.74 -2.69 16.48
CA GLN A 46 17.81 -1.87 17.26
C GLN A 46 17.89 -2.20 18.76
N ALA A 47 17.99 -3.48 19.12
CA ALA A 47 18.17 -3.91 20.51
C ALA A 47 19.50 -3.41 21.09
N ALA A 48 20.59 -3.45 20.31
CA ALA A 48 21.90 -2.96 20.73
C ALA A 48 21.90 -1.44 20.99
N LYS A 49 21.25 -0.65 20.13
CA LYS A 49 21.14 0.81 20.27
C LYS A 49 20.26 1.22 21.46
N THR A 50 19.16 0.51 21.70
CA THR A 50 18.33 0.71 22.89
C THR A 50 19.09 0.37 24.16
N CYS A 51 19.89 -0.71 24.15
CA CYS A 51 20.78 -1.03 25.26
C CYS A 51 21.82 0.08 25.51
N ASP A 52 22.42 0.65 24.46
CA ASP A 52 23.37 1.76 24.60
C ASP A 52 22.70 3.02 25.17
N LYS A 53 21.48 3.35 24.71
CA LYS A 53 20.70 4.52 25.16
C LYS A 53 20.37 4.47 26.67
N TYR A 54 20.11 3.28 27.20
CA TYR A 54 19.71 3.08 28.60
C TYR A 54 20.81 2.47 29.48
N GLY A 55 22.04 2.32 28.98
CA GLY A 55 23.18 1.79 29.73
C GLY A 55 23.09 0.30 30.08
N CYS A 56 22.33 -0.51 29.32
CA CYS A 56 22.28 -1.96 29.51
C CYS A 56 23.61 -2.61 29.07
N ASN A 57 24.05 -3.67 29.76
CA ASN A 57 25.30 -4.36 29.42
C ASN A 57 25.15 -5.21 28.14
N ARG A 58 25.90 -4.90 27.09
CA ARG A 58 25.89 -5.64 25.80
C ARG A 58 26.13 -7.14 25.93
N LYS A 59 26.89 -7.61 26.95
CA LYS A 59 27.21 -9.03 27.12
C LYS A 59 26.01 -9.91 27.49
N THR A 60 24.96 -9.35 28.12
CA THR A 60 23.80 -10.14 28.54
C THR A 60 22.82 -10.45 27.41
N CYS A 61 22.83 -9.72 26.29
CA CYS A 61 21.96 -10.04 25.15
C CYS A 61 22.63 -10.96 24.10
N ASN A 62 23.96 -11.16 24.12
CA ASN A 62 24.64 -12.08 23.20
C ASN A 62 24.64 -13.55 23.66
N GLY A 63 24.33 -13.85 24.92
CA GLY A 63 24.38 -15.21 25.47
C GLY A 63 23.22 -16.13 25.07
N TYR A 64 22.35 -15.72 24.16
CA TYR A 64 21.13 -16.45 23.75
C TYR A 64 21.17 -16.99 22.31
N TYR A 65 22.28 -16.79 21.58
CA TYR A 65 22.36 -17.12 20.16
C TYR A 65 23.77 -17.61 19.79
N ASP A 66 24.01 -18.91 19.93
CA ASP A 66 25.07 -19.63 19.23
C ASP A 66 24.41 -20.82 18.52
N ASP A 67 23.82 -20.53 17.36
CA ASP A 67 23.51 -21.48 16.29
C ASP A 67 23.06 -20.62 15.11
N ASP A 68 24.02 -20.00 14.42
CA ASP A 68 23.99 -19.73 12.97
C ASP A 68 25.29 -19.03 12.56
N ASN A 69 26.11 -19.73 11.77
CA ASN A 69 27.35 -19.24 11.18
C ASN A 69 27.07 -18.11 10.19
N TYR A 70 27.36 -16.86 10.58
CA TYR A 70 27.57 -15.76 9.63
C TYR A 70 28.94 -15.14 9.89
N ASN A 71 29.80 -15.20 8.88
CA ASN A 71 31.22 -14.84 8.96
C ASN A 71 31.38 -13.33 8.68
N ASP A 72 31.85 -12.57 9.67
CA ASP A 72 31.84 -11.09 9.71
C ASP A 72 33.19 -10.46 9.27
N ASP A 73 33.86 -11.06 8.28
CA ASP A 73 35.23 -10.71 7.89
C ASP A 73 35.36 -9.75 6.70
N ASP A 74 34.28 -9.35 6.01
CA ASP A 74 34.39 -8.58 4.76
C ASP A 74 34.41 -7.04 4.91
N TYR A 75 34.37 -6.48 6.13
CA TYR A 75 34.33 -5.02 6.32
C TYR A 75 35.67 -4.34 6.66
N LYS A 76 36.80 -5.03 6.47
CA LYS A 76 38.13 -4.45 6.74
C LYS A 76 39.17 -4.72 5.64
N SER A 77 39.03 -4.05 4.50
CA SER A 77 40.20 -3.52 3.79
C SER A 77 39.82 -2.41 2.83
N GLY A 78 40.22 -1.18 3.14
CA GLY A 78 40.23 -0.09 2.19
C GLY A 78 41.43 -0.20 1.23
N SER A 79 41.23 0.18 -0.02
CA SER A 79 42.32 0.68 -0.86
C SER A 79 41.80 1.75 -1.81
N SER A 80 42.42 2.92 -1.69
CA SER A 80 42.26 4.10 -2.52
C SER A 80 42.42 3.81 -4.02
N TYR A 81 41.46 4.23 -4.83
CA TYR A 81 41.66 4.43 -6.26
C TYR A 81 41.50 5.92 -6.58
N LYS A 82 42.62 6.59 -6.87
CA LYS A 82 42.65 7.86 -7.58
C LYS A 82 42.46 7.55 -9.06
N GLN A 83 41.47 8.15 -9.71
CA GLN A 83 41.44 8.27 -11.16
C GLN A 83 41.47 9.73 -11.57
N ASN A 84 42.36 10.01 -12.51
CA ASN A 84 42.65 11.30 -13.09
C ASN A 84 41.48 11.74 -13.99
N TYR A 85 41.15 13.03 -13.92
CA TYR A 85 40.36 13.71 -14.94
C TYR A 85 41.20 13.91 -16.19
N GLU A 86 40.84 13.25 -17.29
CA GLU A 86 41.14 13.74 -18.64
C GLU A 86 39.85 14.30 -19.23
N LYS A 87 39.95 15.55 -19.68
CA LYS A 87 38.99 16.25 -20.52
C LYS A 87 39.08 15.64 -21.91
N ASP A 88 37.94 15.22 -22.45
CA ASP A 88 37.77 15.12 -23.90
C ASP A 88 36.51 15.90 -24.30
N ASP A 89 36.75 16.88 -25.17
CA ASP A 89 35.76 17.66 -25.90
C ASP A 89 35.03 16.76 -26.90
N VAL A 90 33.69 16.83 -26.93
CA VAL A 90 32.89 16.29 -28.05
C VAL A 90 31.84 17.32 -28.44
N ASP A 91 32.15 18.07 -29.48
CA ASP A 91 31.21 18.82 -30.31
C ASP A 91 30.51 17.87 -31.31
N GLU A 92 29.37 18.36 -31.84
CA GLU A 92 28.65 17.92 -33.03
C GLU A 92 27.83 16.61 -32.97
N TRP A 93 26.52 16.76 -32.75
CA TRP A 93 25.51 15.94 -33.44
C TRP A 93 24.39 16.83 -34.01
N GLY A 94 24.27 16.75 -35.33
CA GLY A 94 23.32 17.51 -36.14
C GLY A 94 21.87 17.01 -36.06
N SER A 95 20.97 17.95 -36.27
CA SER A 95 19.53 17.75 -36.44
C SER A 95 19.18 16.96 -37.71
N PRO A 96 18.06 16.21 -37.69
CA PRO A 96 17.26 15.98 -38.89
C PRO A 96 15.88 16.67 -38.79
N THR A 97 15.75 17.73 -39.59
CA THR A 97 14.61 18.09 -40.45
C THR A 97 13.17 17.63 -40.10
N ASN A 98 12.36 18.62 -39.71
CA ASN A 98 11.04 19.00 -40.25
C ASN A 98 10.26 17.96 -41.08
N TYR A 99 9.17 17.44 -40.51
CA TYR A 99 7.95 17.12 -41.27
C TYR A 99 6.84 18.08 -40.83
N LYS A 100 6.50 19.03 -41.72
CA LYS A 100 5.34 19.89 -41.58
C LYS A 100 4.08 19.09 -41.90
N GLN A 101 3.19 18.90 -40.93
CA GLN A 101 1.77 18.77 -41.21
C GLN A 101 1.07 20.06 -40.82
N THR A 102 0.65 20.80 -41.84
CA THR A 102 -0.27 21.93 -41.72
C THR A 102 -1.70 21.40 -41.57
N THR A 103 -2.33 21.66 -40.44
CA THR A 103 -3.79 21.75 -40.36
C THR A 103 -4.16 23.04 -39.65
N ASN A 104 -4.90 23.87 -40.39
CA ASN A 104 -5.49 25.11 -39.90
C ASN A 104 -6.52 24.78 -38.82
N TYR A 105 -6.41 25.45 -37.65
CA TYR A 105 -7.51 25.54 -36.70
C TYR A 105 -7.79 27.03 -36.42
N ASN A 106 -8.85 27.51 -37.06
CA ASN A 106 -9.59 28.70 -36.64
C ASN A 106 -10.79 28.19 -35.85
N GLY A 107 -11.05 28.79 -34.68
CA GLY A 107 -12.32 28.62 -33.98
C GLY A 107 -12.15 28.50 -32.48
N GLY A 108 -12.24 29.64 -31.79
CA GLY A 108 -12.50 29.65 -30.36
C GLY A 108 -13.92 29.21 -30.05
N SER A 109 -14.08 28.48 -28.96
CA SER A 109 -15.33 28.38 -28.21
C SER A 109 -15.07 27.83 -26.81
N ASN A 110 -15.67 28.51 -25.84
CA ASN A 110 -15.68 28.19 -24.41
C ASN A 110 -16.03 26.72 -24.16
N TYR A 111 -15.13 25.99 -23.48
CA TYR A 111 -15.43 24.69 -22.89
C TYR A 111 -15.80 24.88 -21.42
N ASN A 112 -17.11 24.95 -21.17
CA ASN A 112 -17.68 24.69 -19.86
C ASN A 112 -18.23 23.25 -19.94
N LYS A 113 -17.44 22.26 -19.49
CA LYS A 113 -17.86 20.86 -19.43
C LYS A 113 -18.25 20.53 -17.99
N ASN A 114 -19.56 20.57 -17.75
CA ASN A 114 -20.17 19.92 -16.60
C ASN A 114 -19.89 18.42 -16.66
N ALA A 115 -19.33 17.87 -15.59
CA ALA A 115 -19.09 16.44 -15.39
C ALA A 115 -20.36 15.66 -14.99
N ASN A 116 -21.50 15.95 -15.63
CA ASN A 116 -22.81 15.36 -15.32
C ASN A 116 -23.44 14.62 -16.52
N ASP A 117 -22.63 14.03 -17.40
CA ASP A 117 -23.12 13.04 -18.38
C ASP A 117 -22.67 11.63 -17.96
N TYR A 118 -23.31 11.13 -16.89
CA TYR A 118 -23.47 9.71 -16.62
C TYR A 118 -24.96 9.39 -16.62
N ASP A 119 -25.60 9.61 -17.76
CA ASP A 119 -26.95 9.13 -18.01
C ASP A 119 -26.89 7.70 -18.57
N GLY A 120 -27.45 6.75 -17.81
CA GLY A 120 -28.12 5.61 -18.43
C GLY A 120 -27.59 4.20 -18.19
N TYR A 121 -26.89 3.89 -17.09
CA TYR A 121 -26.87 2.51 -16.61
C TYR A 121 -28.06 2.28 -15.68
N ASN A 122 -29.13 1.77 -16.28
CA ASN A 122 -30.34 1.36 -15.60
C ASN A 122 -30.00 0.31 -14.53
N LYS A 123 -29.99 0.70 -13.25
CA LYS A 123 -29.96 -0.20 -12.09
C LYS A 123 -31.26 -1.01 -12.04
N ASN A 124 -31.45 -1.90 -13.01
CA ASN A 124 -32.44 -2.96 -12.87
C ASN A 124 -31.92 -3.90 -11.79
N SER A 125 -32.65 -3.91 -10.67
CA SER A 125 -32.56 -4.89 -9.60
C SER A 125 -32.65 -6.31 -10.17
N TYR A 126 -31.50 -6.89 -10.54
CA TYR A 126 -31.38 -8.31 -10.81
C TYR A 126 -31.38 -9.04 -9.48
N ASN A 127 -32.57 -9.40 -9.02
CA ASN A 127 -32.77 -10.39 -7.96
C ASN A 127 -32.32 -11.74 -8.52
N ASN A 128 -31.04 -12.08 -8.38
CA ASN A 128 -30.49 -13.36 -8.84
C ASN A 128 -29.90 -14.13 -7.65
N ASN A 129 -30.78 -14.76 -6.87
CA ASN A 129 -30.45 -15.63 -5.73
C ASN A 129 -29.72 -16.94 -6.11
N ASN A 130 -29.08 -17.02 -7.28
CA ASN A 130 -28.42 -18.22 -7.80
C ASN A 130 -26.94 -18.02 -8.16
N TYR A 131 -26.29 -16.94 -7.70
CA TYR A 131 -24.90 -16.64 -8.02
C TYR A 131 -23.87 -17.47 -7.21
N GLN A 132 -24.28 -18.50 -6.48
CA GLN A 132 -23.33 -19.42 -5.82
C GLN A 132 -22.85 -20.52 -6.79
N ASP A 133 -21.93 -20.18 -7.68
CA ASP A 133 -21.22 -21.16 -8.52
C ASP A 133 -19.79 -21.41 -8.01
N ASN A 134 -19.73 -22.16 -6.91
CA ASN A 134 -19.01 -23.44 -6.71
C ASN A 134 -17.65 -23.71 -7.38
N PHE A 135 -16.86 -22.76 -7.89
CA PHE A 135 -15.58 -23.04 -8.58
C PHE A 135 -14.67 -24.06 -7.85
N VAL A 136 -14.60 -23.93 -6.52
CA VAL A 136 -13.83 -24.83 -5.65
C VAL A 136 -14.78 -25.86 -5.03
N LYS A 137 -14.59 -27.15 -5.38
CA LYS A 137 -15.19 -28.25 -4.61
C LYS A 137 -14.42 -28.37 -3.30
N ASP A 138 -15.12 -28.73 -2.22
CA ASP A 138 -14.60 -29.02 -0.88
C ASP A 138 -13.09 -29.33 -0.86
N VAL A 139 -12.35 -28.57 -0.04
CA VAL A 139 -10.91 -28.78 0.17
C VAL A 139 -10.68 -30.24 0.50
N VAL A 140 -10.05 -30.98 -0.42
CA VAL A 140 -9.77 -32.40 -0.20
C VAL A 140 -8.52 -32.47 0.65
N TYR A 141 -8.71 -32.62 1.97
CA TYR A 141 -7.63 -32.94 2.90
C TYR A 141 -7.03 -34.29 2.52
N LYS A 142 -5.96 -34.31 1.73
CA LYS A 142 -5.08 -35.47 1.70
C LYS A 142 -4.25 -35.44 2.97
N SER A 143 -4.75 -36.10 4.03
CA SER A 143 -3.83 -36.58 5.06
C SER A 143 -2.80 -37.43 4.33
N SER A 144 -1.52 -37.11 4.47
CA SER A 144 -0.43 -37.93 3.95
C SER A 144 -0.52 -39.33 4.57
N GLY A 145 -1.28 -40.21 3.93
CA GLY A 145 -1.39 -41.62 4.25
C GLY A 145 -0.11 -42.31 3.78
N GLY A 146 1.00 -42.04 4.47
CA GLY A 146 2.31 -42.56 4.14
C GLY A 146 3.14 -42.73 5.41
N SER A 147 3.49 -43.98 5.71
CA SER A 147 4.24 -44.50 6.86
C SER A 147 5.09 -43.52 7.67
N ARG A 148 4.86 -43.56 8.98
CA ARG A 148 5.74 -43.05 10.04
C ARG A 148 7.19 -43.50 9.82
N SER A 149 8.01 -42.65 9.22
CA SER A 149 9.46 -42.65 9.38
C SER A 149 9.78 -41.59 10.44
N SER A 150 10.25 -42.04 11.59
CA SER A 150 10.66 -41.20 12.72
C SER A 150 11.91 -40.41 12.35
N GLY A 151 11.74 -39.14 11.98
CA GLY A 151 12.84 -38.21 11.80
C GLY A 151 12.29 -36.81 11.53
N TYR A 152 12.14 -36.01 12.61
CA TYR A 152 11.98 -34.56 12.60
C TYR A 152 11.31 -33.97 11.34
N SER A 153 10.00 -34.21 11.15
CA SER A 153 9.23 -33.55 10.10
C SER A 153 8.74 -32.19 10.61
N GLY A 154 9.32 -31.11 10.08
CA GLY A 154 8.67 -29.80 10.12
C GLY A 154 7.27 -29.92 9.50
N TYR A 155 6.27 -29.43 10.22
CA TYR A 155 4.86 -29.51 9.86
C TYR A 155 4.55 -28.60 8.66
N ASN A 156 4.99 -28.97 7.44
CA ASN A 156 4.33 -28.53 6.21
C ASN A 156 3.23 -29.53 5.90
N SER A 157 2.08 -29.39 6.56
CA SER A 157 0.85 -29.92 5.99
C SER A 157 0.52 -29.02 4.79
N ASP A 158 1.06 -29.35 3.63
CA ASP A 158 0.67 -28.70 2.38
C ASP A 158 -0.73 -29.20 2.02
N TYR A 159 -1.73 -28.35 2.23
CA TYR A 159 -3.09 -28.64 1.85
C TYR A 159 -3.18 -28.48 0.32
N GLU A 160 -3.70 -29.51 -0.35
CA GLU A 160 -3.96 -29.45 -1.78
C GLU A 160 -5.41 -29.03 -2.01
N ILE A 161 -5.61 -27.88 -2.67
CA ILE A 161 -6.93 -27.46 -3.12
C ILE A 161 -7.19 -28.12 -4.47
N TYR A 162 -8.44 -28.54 -4.72
CA TYR A 162 -8.85 -29.05 -6.02
C TYR A 162 -10.08 -28.29 -6.50
N THR A 163 -10.09 -27.95 -7.78
CA THR A 163 -11.27 -27.40 -8.45
C THR A 163 -12.36 -28.48 -8.59
N MET A 164 -13.59 -28.07 -8.96
CA MET A 164 -14.68 -29.02 -9.24
C MET A 164 -14.34 -30.08 -10.29
N ASN A 165 -13.51 -29.76 -11.29
CA ASN A 165 -13.06 -30.69 -12.32
C ASN A 165 -11.78 -31.45 -11.94
N GLY A 166 -11.40 -31.44 -10.66
CA GLY A 166 -10.31 -32.26 -10.10
C GLY A 166 -8.90 -31.75 -10.43
N GLN A 167 -8.76 -30.48 -10.78
CA GLN A 167 -7.45 -29.87 -11.08
C GLN A 167 -6.85 -29.35 -9.77
N ARG A 168 -5.57 -29.67 -9.54
CA ARG A 168 -4.84 -29.19 -8.37
C ARG A 168 -4.73 -27.67 -8.44
N ALA A 169 -5.09 -26.99 -7.38
CA ALA A 169 -4.99 -25.55 -7.17
C ALA A 169 -4.37 -25.30 -5.77
N GLY A 170 -4.45 -24.06 -5.29
CA GLY A 170 -3.90 -23.64 -4.00
C GLY A 170 -2.57 -22.92 -4.15
N TYR A 171 -1.73 -23.01 -3.13
CA TYR A 171 -0.46 -22.30 -3.11
C TYR A 171 0.61 -23.02 -3.94
N ASN A 172 1.40 -22.25 -4.68
CA ASN A 172 2.58 -22.68 -5.41
C ASN A 172 3.65 -21.60 -5.32
N LEU A 173 4.76 -21.92 -4.65
CA LEU A 173 5.88 -21.00 -4.44
C LEU A 173 6.52 -20.53 -5.75
N ASP A 174 6.57 -21.41 -6.75
CA ASP A 174 7.20 -21.11 -8.03
C ASP A 174 6.28 -20.29 -8.96
N GLY A 175 5.03 -20.07 -8.56
CA GLY A 175 3.97 -19.50 -9.37
C GLY A 175 3.26 -20.54 -10.24
N TRP A 176 2.05 -20.22 -10.67
CA TRP A 176 1.22 -21.09 -11.50
C TRP A 176 1.42 -20.87 -13.01
N GLU A 177 2.21 -19.88 -13.40
CA GLU A 177 2.48 -19.54 -14.81
C GLU A 177 3.13 -20.68 -15.60
N GLY A 178 4.01 -21.47 -14.97
CA GLY A 178 4.69 -22.60 -15.60
C GLY A 178 3.90 -23.91 -15.60
N ASP A 179 2.73 -23.94 -14.95
CA ASP A 179 1.92 -25.15 -14.84
C ASP A 179 1.25 -25.50 -16.19
N GLY A 180 1.23 -26.79 -16.55
CA GLY A 180 0.71 -27.25 -17.84
C GLY A 180 -0.81 -27.05 -18.01
N PHE A 181 -1.58 -27.00 -16.91
CA PHE A 181 -3.02 -26.76 -16.95
C PHE A 181 -3.37 -25.29 -16.72
N TRP A 182 -2.77 -24.66 -15.71
CA TRP A 182 -3.07 -23.28 -15.30
C TRP A 182 -2.35 -22.23 -16.14
N GLY A 183 -1.11 -22.47 -16.53
CA GLY A 183 -0.28 -21.52 -17.28
C GLY A 183 -1.00 -20.94 -18.50
N PRO A 184 -1.52 -21.75 -19.43
CA PRO A 184 -2.25 -21.24 -20.60
C PRO A 184 -3.52 -20.44 -20.25
N LYS A 185 -4.20 -20.74 -19.14
CA LYS A 185 -5.42 -20.05 -18.71
C LYS A 185 -5.10 -18.72 -18.04
N LEU A 186 -4.07 -18.70 -17.19
CA LEU A 186 -3.54 -17.49 -16.60
C LEU A 186 -3.08 -16.54 -17.70
N GLN A 187 -2.27 -17.04 -18.64
CA GLN A 187 -1.79 -16.25 -19.77
C GLN A 187 -2.93 -15.61 -20.56
N LYS A 188 -4.00 -16.36 -20.86
CA LYS A 188 -5.19 -15.82 -21.53
C LYS A 188 -5.85 -14.68 -20.73
N VAL A 189 -6.02 -14.85 -19.42
CA VAL A 189 -6.60 -13.79 -18.57
C VAL A 189 -5.67 -12.57 -18.53
N ARG A 190 -4.36 -12.75 -18.33
CA ARG A 190 -3.36 -11.67 -18.35
C ARG A 190 -3.42 -10.88 -19.65
N GLU A 191 -3.53 -11.56 -20.80
CA GLU A 191 -3.68 -10.91 -22.11
C GLU A 191 -4.97 -10.08 -22.21
N GLU A 192 -6.10 -10.61 -21.72
CA GLU A 192 -7.37 -9.87 -21.68
C GLU A 192 -7.28 -8.62 -20.77
N CYS A 193 -6.65 -8.73 -19.59
CA CYS A 193 -6.39 -7.59 -18.71
C CYS A 193 -5.46 -6.57 -19.39
N ALA A 194 -4.38 -7.02 -20.03
CA ALA A 194 -3.41 -6.15 -20.71
C ALA A 194 -4.05 -5.37 -21.86
N VAL A 195 -4.90 -6.01 -22.67
CA VAL A 195 -5.66 -5.32 -23.71
C VAL A 195 -6.55 -4.23 -23.11
N MET A 196 -7.23 -4.52 -21.99
CA MET A 196 -8.06 -3.53 -21.30
C MET A 196 -7.21 -2.36 -20.77
N PHE A 197 -6.07 -2.62 -20.14
CA PHE A 197 -5.17 -1.58 -19.62
C PHE A 197 -4.55 -0.72 -20.71
N HIS A 198 -4.19 -1.29 -21.86
CA HIS A 198 -3.65 -0.50 -22.97
C HIS A 198 -4.67 0.42 -23.63
N GLN A 199 -5.98 0.21 -23.42
CA GLN A 199 -7.01 1.16 -23.85
C GLN A 199 -7.06 2.39 -22.96
N ASP A 200 -6.77 2.22 -21.66
CA ASP A 200 -6.71 3.30 -20.68
C ASP A 200 -5.81 2.89 -19.50
N MET A 201 -4.60 3.43 -19.51
CA MET A 201 -3.54 3.09 -18.57
C MET A 201 -3.88 3.48 -17.12
N LEU A 202 -4.86 4.36 -16.91
CA LEU A 202 -5.30 4.76 -15.55
C LEU A 202 -6.00 3.60 -14.81
N TYR A 203 -6.42 2.54 -15.51
CA TYR A 203 -6.96 1.35 -14.84
C TYR A 203 -5.91 0.48 -14.16
N LEU A 204 -4.61 0.62 -14.50
CA LEU A 204 -3.54 -0.13 -13.85
C LEU A 204 -3.55 0.08 -12.33
N ALA A 205 -3.49 1.35 -11.91
CA ALA A 205 -3.52 1.73 -10.51
C ALA A 205 -4.84 1.34 -9.82
N LYS A 206 -5.96 1.43 -10.54
CA LYS A 206 -7.28 1.08 -10.01
C LYS A 206 -7.41 -0.42 -9.74
N ALA A 207 -6.83 -1.28 -10.59
CA ALA A 207 -6.82 -2.73 -10.35
C ALA A 207 -6.02 -3.09 -9.10
N ILE A 208 -4.87 -2.43 -8.89
CA ILE A 208 -4.04 -2.59 -7.70
C ILE A 208 -4.79 -2.11 -6.45
N ARG A 209 -5.41 -0.93 -6.51
CA ARG A 209 -6.24 -0.41 -5.42
C ARG A 209 -7.42 -1.32 -5.11
N LEU A 210 -8.11 -1.85 -6.12
CA LEU A 210 -9.23 -2.78 -5.91
C LEU A 210 -8.78 -3.97 -5.08
N VAL A 211 -7.68 -4.61 -5.47
CA VAL A 211 -7.17 -5.77 -4.73
C VAL A 211 -6.67 -5.39 -3.33
N PHE A 212 -6.00 -4.24 -3.17
CA PHE A 212 -5.62 -3.77 -1.84
C PHE A 212 -6.85 -3.67 -0.94
N HIS A 213 -7.92 -3.04 -1.41
CA HIS A 213 -9.17 -2.87 -0.66
C HIS A 213 -9.92 -4.19 -0.44
N ASP A 214 -9.89 -5.12 -1.40
CA ASP A 214 -10.44 -6.48 -1.27
C ASP A 214 -9.72 -7.29 -0.19
N CYS A 215 -8.40 -7.13 -0.08
CA CYS A 215 -7.58 -7.84 0.90
C CYS A 215 -7.61 -7.21 2.30
N MET A 216 -8.18 -6.01 2.46
CA MET A 216 -8.32 -5.32 3.74
C MET A 216 -9.46 -5.93 4.56
N GLY A 217 -9.20 -7.05 5.23
CA GLY A 217 -10.17 -7.76 6.07
C GLY A 217 -9.58 -8.21 7.41
N ASN A 218 -10.42 -8.52 8.40
CA ASN A 218 -9.96 -9.05 9.69
C ASN A 218 -9.59 -10.54 9.59
N GLU A 219 -9.28 -11.21 10.70
CA GLU A 219 -8.87 -12.63 10.71
C GLU A 219 -9.86 -13.60 10.03
N ASP A 220 -11.13 -13.20 9.88
CA ASP A 220 -12.19 -13.98 9.24
C ASP A 220 -12.36 -13.64 7.74
N TYR A 221 -11.73 -12.56 7.24
CA TYR A 221 -11.90 -12.03 5.89
C TYR A 221 -10.54 -11.79 5.20
N GLY A 222 -10.34 -12.45 4.06
CA GLY A 222 -9.17 -12.26 3.20
C GLY A 222 -9.56 -11.66 1.86
N CYS A 223 -8.65 -11.70 0.90
CA CYS A 223 -8.98 -11.31 -0.48
C CYS A 223 -10.05 -12.27 -1.06
N ASP A 224 -11.33 -11.92 -0.92
CA ASP A 224 -12.47 -12.81 -1.19
C ASP A 224 -13.41 -12.24 -2.26
N GLY A 225 -12.99 -11.20 -2.97
CA GLY A 225 -13.67 -10.67 -4.12
C GLY A 225 -14.87 -9.80 -3.76
N CYS A 226 -14.87 -9.16 -2.61
CA CYS A 226 -16.00 -8.39 -2.11
C CYS A 226 -15.57 -7.04 -1.57
N VAL A 227 -16.31 -6.02 -2.01
CA VAL A 227 -16.07 -4.63 -1.63
C VAL A 227 -17.42 -3.98 -1.38
N ASP A 228 -17.62 -3.42 -0.18
CA ASP A 228 -18.81 -2.60 0.10
C ASP A 228 -18.66 -1.24 -0.58
N LEU A 229 -19.33 -1.04 -1.73
CA LEU A 229 -19.28 0.24 -2.46
C LEU A 229 -20.05 1.36 -1.75
N THR A 230 -20.77 1.07 -0.67
CA THR A 230 -21.37 2.10 0.19
C THR A 230 -20.37 2.72 1.16
N HIS A 231 -19.22 2.07 1.37
CA HIS A 231 -18.15 2.61 2.20
C HIS A 231 -17.38 3.73 1.46
N PRO A 232 -17.19 4.92 2.07
CA PRO A 232 -16.59 6.07 1.39
C PRO A 232 -15.17 5.79 0.88
N ASP A 233 -14.39 4.98 1.60
CA ASP A 233 -13.03 4.63 1.18
C ASP A 233 -12.98 3.76 -0.09
N ASN A 234 -14.09 3.12 -0.47
CA ASN A 234 -14.21 2.32 -1.70
C ASN A 234 -14.70 3.14 -2.90
N SER A 235 -14.90 4.45 -2.73
CA SER A 235 -15.37 5.33 -3.80
C SER A 235 -14.49 5.22 -5.06
N GLY A 236 -15.15 5.06 -6.21
CA GLY A 236 -14.51 4.93 -7.52
C GLY A 236 -13.94 3.54 -7.86
N LEU A 237 -14.10 2.53 -7.00
CA LEU A 237 -13.74 1.14 -7.31
C LEU A 237 -14.74 0.44 -8.23
N ASP A 238 -15.98 0.91 -8.26
CA ASP A 238 -17.04 0.47 -9.17
C ASP A 238 -16.57 0.48 -10.64
N LEU A 239 -15.87 1.54 -11.04
CA LEU A 239 -15.35 1.69 -12.40
C LEU A 239 -14.48 0.51 -12.85
N ILE A 240 -13.53 0.09 -12.00
CA ILE A 240 -12.64 -1.02 -12.34
C ILE A 240 -13.37 -2.37 -12.19
N MET A 241 -14.25 -2.53 -11.19
CA MET A 241 -15.05 -3.75 -11.03
C MET A 241 -15.90 -4.02 -12.27
N TYR A 242 -16.57 -3.00 -12.82
CA TYR A 242 -17.35 -3.12 -14.07
C TYR A 242 -16.47 -3.40 -15.30
N LYS A 243 -15.24 -2.88 -15.35
CA LYS A 243 -14.28 -3.18 -16.43
C LYS A 243 -13.78 -4.61 -16.40
N LEU A 244 -13.61 -5.19 -15.20
CA LEU A 244 -13.16 -6.57 -15.02
C LEU A 244 -14.29 -7.60 -15.19
N LEU A 245 -15.56 -7.20 -15.01
CA LEU A 245 -16.71 -8.10 -15.09
C LEU A 245 -16.78 -8.95 -16.38
N PRO A 246 -16.55 -8.41 -17.60
CA PRO A 246 -16.55 -9.23 -18.82
C PRO A 246 -15.43 -10.28 -18.84
N ILE A 247 -14.24 -9.94 -18.34
CA ILE A 247 -13.10 -10.87 -18.22
C ILE A 247 -13.46 -12.00 -17.26
N PHE A 248 -14.05 -11.66 -16.11
CA PHE A 248 -14.55 -12.65 -15.17
C PHE A 248 -15.59 -13.59 -15.83
N ARG A 249 -16.63 -13.04 -16.46
CA ARG A 249 -17.69 -13.85 -17.10
C ARG A 249 -17.15 -14.83 -18.15
N ASN A 250 -16.12 -14.44 -18.90
CA ASN A 250 -15.49 -15.26 -19.93
C ASN A 250 -14.61 -16.39 -19.37
N ASN A 251 -14.17 -16.27 -18.12
CA ASN A 251 -13.21 -17.18 -17.50
C ASN A 251 -13.71 -17.81 -16.18
N ARG A 252 -14.98 -17.59 -15.80
CA ARG A 252 -15.59 -18.07 -14.55
C ARG A 252 -15.60 -19.60 -14.38
N GLN A 253 -15.46 -20.35 -15.48
CA GLN A 253 -15.28 -21.80 -15.45
C GLN A 253 -13.90 -22.24 -14.91
N TYR A 254 -12.94 -21.30 -14.82
CA TYR A 254 -11.56 -21.55 -14.42
C TYR A 254 -11.10 -20.75 -13.22
N PHE A 255 -11.73 -19.63 -12.91
CA PHE A 255 -11.30 -18.72 -11.85
C PHE A 255 -12.51 -18.11 -11.15
N SER A 256 -12.40 -17.91 -9.84
CA SER A 256 -13.33 -17.07 -9.08
C SER A 256 -13.17 -15.60 -9.49
N ARG A 257 -14.12 -14.74 -9.10
CA ARG A 257 -14.02 -13.29 -9.33
C ARG A 257 -12.77 -12.73 -8.66
N THR A 258 -12.52 -13.10 -7.41
CA THR A 258 -11.30 -12.65 -6.71
C THR A 258 -10.03 -13.12 -7.42
N ASP A 259 -9.93 -14.37 -7.89
CA ASP A 259 -8.75 -14.82 -8.65
C ASP A 259 -8.55 -13.98 -9.93
N ILE A 260 -9.61 -13.57 -10.62
CA ILE A 260 -9.52 -12.67 -11.78
C ILE A 260 -9.01 -11.28 -11.39
N TRP A 261 -9.48 -10.70 -10.28
CA TRP A 261 -8.98 -9.42 -9.79
C TRP A 261 -7.49 -9.48 -9.48
N GLN A 262 -7.04 -10.55 -8.83
CA GLN A 262 -5.63 -10.80 -8.52
C GLN A 262 -4.78 -10.91 -9.79
N ILE A 263 -5.22 -11.72 -10.77
CA ILE A 263 -4.49 -11.87 -12.05
C ILE A 263 -4.36 -10.53 -12.77
N CYS A 264 -5.44 -9.75 -12.85
CA CYS A 264 -5.39 -8.44 -13.49
C CYS A 264 -4.54 -7.44 -12.70
N SER A 265 -4.53 -7.48 -11.37
CA SER A 265 -3.65 -6.62 -10.58
C SER A 265 -2.17 -6.99 -10.72
N LEU A 266 -1.82 -8.27 -10.72
CA LEU A 266 -0.45 -8.74 -10.98
C LEU A 266 0.00 -8.33 -12.39
N THR A 267 -0.90 -8.44 -13.38
CA THR A 267 -0.66 -7.95 -14.74
C THR A 267 -0.42 -6.44 -14.77
N ALA A 268 -1.18 -5.67 -13.97
CA ALA A 268 -0.98 -4.23 -13.89
C ALA A 268 0.39 -3.86 -13.30
N LEU A 269 0.86 -4.60 -12.29
CA LEU A 269 2.20 -4.46 -11.71
C LEU A 269 3.31 -4.83 -12.72
N ASP A 270 3.14 -5.92 -13.46
CA ASP A 270 4.08 -6.32 -14.53
C ASP A 270 4.19 -5.22 -15.60
N ILE A 271 3.06 -4.72 -16.10
CA ILE A 271 3.04 -3.66 -17.14
C ILE A 271 3.69 -2.39 -16.60
N SER A 272 3.28 -1.92 -15.42
CA SER A 272 3.73 -0.63 -14.87
C SER A 272 5.21 -0.60 -14.49
N SER A 273 5.76 -1.71 -14.00
CA SER A 273 7.17 -1.80 -13.61
C SER A 273 8.11 -2.00 -14.81
N SER A 274 7.73 -2.86 -15.76
CA SER A 274 8.57 -3.18 -16.93
C SER A 274 8.65 -2.06 -17.97
N MET A 275 7.75 -1.06 -17.90
CA MET A 275 7.80 0.12 -18.77
C MET A 275 9.03 0.99 -18.58
N TYR A 276 9.63 0.97 -17.39
CA TYR A 276 10.79 1.78 -17.04
C TYR A 276 12.02 0.94 -16.69
N GLU A 277 11.82 -0.17 -15.97
CA GLU A 277 12.91 -1.03 -15.51
C GLU A 277 12.94 -2.36 -16.29
N GLN A 278 13.98 -2.56 -17.11
CA GLN A 278 14.10 -3.76 -17.95
C GLN A 278 14.26 -5.05 -17.12
N ASN A 279 14.83 -4.94 -15.92
CA ASN A 279 15.04 -6.06 -15.01
C ASN A 279 13.96 -6.14 -13.92
N ALA A 280 12.81 -5.48 -14.10
CA ALA A 280 11.72 -5.53 -13.15
C ALA A 280 11.32 -6.99 -12.84
N PRO A 281 11.01 -7.31 -11.57
CA PRO A 281 10.57 -8.65 -11.22
C PRO A 281 9.22 -8.96 -11.88
N HIS A 282 9.00 -10.24 -12.18
CA HIS A 282 7.71 -10.72 -12.64
C HIS A 282 6.80 -11.03 -11.45
N PHE A 283 5.60 -10.47 -11.45
CA PHE A 283 4.62 -10.63 -10.37
C PHE A 283 3.81 -11.92 -10.56
N LYS A 284 4.28 -13.01 -9.96
CA LYS A 284 3.72 -14.35 -10.16
C LYS A 284 2.41 -14.57 -9.40
N MET A 285 1.50 -15.34 -9.99
CA MET A 285 0.30 -15.83 -9.34
C MET A 285 0.64 -17.07 -8.50
N THR A 286 0.84 -16.89 -7.20
CA THR A 286 1.23 -17.99 -6.28
C THR A 286 0.04 -18.74 -5.70
N LEU A 287 -1.18 -18.24 -5.82
CA LEU A 287 -2.37 -18.86 -5.22
C LEU A 287 -3.51 -18.84 -6.23
N ILE A 288 -4.12 -20.00 -6.50
CA ILE A 288 -5.37 -20.15 -7.26
C ILE A 288 -6.37 -20.88 -6.38
N GLY A 289 -7.67 -20.61 -6.53
CA GLY A 289 -8.72 -21.30 -5.77
C GLY A 289 -9.23 -20.49 -4.58
N ARG A 290 -9.12 -19.16 -4.65
CA ARG A 290 -9.80 -18.28 -3.70
C ARG A 290 -11.31 -18.41 -3.87
N LYS A 291 -12.06 -18.26 -2.77
CA LYS A 291 -13.52 -18.34 -2.78
C LYS A 291 -14.09 -16.94 -2.78
N ASP A 292 -15.06 -16.71 -3.67
CA ASP A 292 -15.81 -15.47 -3.65
C ASP A 292 -16.67 -15.41 -2.38
N CYS A 293 -16.72 -14.25 -1.72
CA CYS A 293 -17.51 -14.08 -0.50
C CYS A 293 -19.01 -14.29 -0.78
N PRO A 294 -19.78 -14.75 0.22
CA PRO A 294 -21.23 -14.80 0.11
C PRO A 294 -21.85 -13.40 0.15
N ASN A 295 -23.05 -13.25 -0.40
CA ASN A 295 -23.87 -12.02 -0.31
C ASN A 295 -23.32 -10.77 -1.05
N ALA A 296 -22.30 -10.90 -1.89
CA ALA A 296 -22.01 -9.90 -2.91
C ALA A 296 -22.78 -10.18 -4.21
N ASP A 297 -23.03 -9.14 -4.97
CA ASP A 297 -23.56 -9.29 -6.32
C ASP A 297 -22.52 -9.87 -7.30
N GLU A 298 -22.88 -9.98 -8.58
CA GLU A 298 -21.97 -10.54 -9.59
C GLU A 298 -20.70 -9.67 -9.77
N VAL A 299 -20.81 -8.34 -9.63
CA VAL A 299 -19.64 -7.46 -9.76
C VAL A 299 -18.78 -7.42 -8.52
N GLY A 300 -19.23 -7.99 -7.40
CA GLY A 300 -18.52 -8.02 -6.13
C GLY A 300 -18.88 -6.88 -5.19
N ASP A 301 -19.99 -6.17 -5.43
CA ASP A 301 -20.54 -5.18 -4.49
C ASP A 301 -21.33 -5.89 -3.40
N GLY A 302 -20.96 -5.66 -2.13
CA GLY A 302 -21.58 -6.25 -0.96
C GLY A 302 -20.60 -7.02 -0.10
N GLY A 303 -21.04 -8.16 0.42
CA GLY A 303 -20.30 -8.91 1.44
C GLY A 303 -20.47 -8.32 2.85
N ASP A 304 -19.63 -8.78 3.78
CA ASP A 304 -19.64 -8.29 5.15
C ASP A 304 -19.09 -6.87 5.23
N LYS A 305 -19.80 -6.01 5.95
CA LYS A 305 -19.48 -4.59 6.01
C LYS A 305 -18.28 -4.34 6.90
N ILE A 306 -17.20 -3.83 6.31
CA ILE A 306 -16.07 -3.30 7.06
C ILE A 306 -16.47 -1.92 7.60
N VAL A 307 -16.53 -1.78 8.92
CA VAL A 307 -17.01 -0.55 9.59
C VAL A 307 -15.93 0.53 9.64
N ASP A 308 -14.66 0.15 9.79
CA ASP A 308 -13.52 1.06 9.86
C ASP A 308 -12.34 0.44 9.08
N MET A 309 -12.07 0.92 7.86
CA MET A 309 -10.94 0.44 7.04
C MET A 309 -9.60 1.02 7.50
N TYR A 310 -9.57 2.25 7.99
CA TYR A 310 -8.33 2.96 8.33
C TYR A 310 -8.44 3.70 9.67
N PRO A 311 -7.34 3.84 10.42
CA PRO A 311 -7.32 4.62 11.65
C PRO A 311 -7.51 6.13 11.37
N LYS A 312 -8.20 6.81 12.29
CA LYS A 312 -8.51 8.27 12.17
C LYS A 312 -7.30 9.20 12.26
N SER A 313 -6.20 8.73 12.84
CA SER A 313 -4.92 9.43 12.83
C SER A 313 -3.84 8.42 12.48
N ILE A 314 -2.93 8.83 11.59
CA ILE A 314 -1.79 8.02 11.16
C ILE A 314 -0.51 8.80 11.44
N ASN A 315 0.30 8.27 12.36
CA ASN A 315 1.74 8.52 12.49
C ASN A 315 2.53 7.27 12.04
N SER A 316 3.86 7.37 12.02
CA SER A 316 4.74 6.31 11.51
C SER A 316 4.50 4.95 12.20
N GLN A 317 4.43 4.93 13.54
CA GLN A 317 4.22 3.70 14.29
C GLN A 317 2.83 3.09 14.03
N SER A 318 1.79 3.92 14.02
CA SER A 318 0.43 3.47 13.74
C SER A 318 0.25 2.97 12.32
N LEU A 319 0.98 3.52 11.33
CA LEU A 319 0.98 3.05 9.95
C LEU A 319 1.56 1.63 9.89
N VAL A 320 2.76 1.43 10.42
CA VAL A 320 3.41 0.10 10.41
C VAL A 320 2.56 -0.90 11.21
N HIS A 321 2.02 -0.50 12.35
CA HIS A 321 1.14 -1.35 13.15
C HIS A 321 -0.11 -1.77 12.39
N HIS A 322 -0.75 -0.83 11.68
CA HIS A 322 -1.93 -1.11 10.87
C HIS A 322 -1.62 -2.16 9.78
N PHE A 323 -0.57 -1.95 8.99
CA PHE A 323 -0.15 -2.93 7.98
C PHE A 323 0.29 -4.28 8.57
N TYR A 324 0.87 -4.28 9.77
CA TYR A 324 1.18 -5.51 10.49
C TYR A 324 -0.10 -6.28 10.88
N GLN A 325 -1.13 -5.59 11.38
CA GLN A 325 -2.38 -6.22 11.80
C GLN A 325 -3.10 -6.91 10.64
N TYR A 326 -3.19 -6.26 9.49
CA TYR A 326 -3.94 -6.77 8.34
C TYR A 326 -3.13 -7.75 7.49
N PHE A 327 -1.84 -7.48 7.27
CA PHE A 327 -1.03 -8.23 6.29
C PHE A 327 0.17 -8.95 6.91
N GLY A 328 0.45 -8.71 8.20
CA GLY A 328 1.69 -9.15 8.84
C GLY A 328 2.93 -8.50 8.24
N PHE A 329 2.81 -7.27 7.73
CA PHE A 329 3.92 -6.51 7.17
C PHE A 329 4.81 -5.93 8.27
N ASP A 330 6.10 -5.91 8.01
CA ASP A 330 7.05 -5.10 8.74
C ASP A 330 7.20 -3.73 8.08
N ALA A 331 8.07 -2.87 8.64
CA ALA A 331 8.35 -1.55 8.10
C ALA A 331 8.79 -1.55 6.63
N ARG A 332 9.51 -2.59 6.18
CA ARG A 332 9.97 -2.71 4.79
C ARG A 332 8.82 -2.99 3.84
N CYS A 333 7.95 -3.95 4.17
CA CYS A 333 6.77 -4.20 3.34
C CYS A 333 5.76 -3.06 3.36
N THR A 334 5.54 -2.43 4.51
CA THR A 334 4.72 -1.22 4.58
C THR A 334 5.26 -0.12 3.67
N THR A 335 6.56 0.17 3.73
CA THR A 335 7.18 1.21 2.90
C THR A 335 7.14 0.85 1.42
N ALA A 336 7.38 -0.42 1.06
CA ALA A 336 7.35 -0.88 -0.32
C ALA A 336 5.95 -0.74 -0.94
N VAL A 337 4.90 -1.26 -0.28
CA VAL A 337 3.53 -1.20 -0.81
C VAL A 337 3.01 0.23 -0.88
N MET A 338 3.32 1.08 0.09
CA MET A 338 3.01 2.52 0.01
C MET A 338 3.67 3.21 -1.20
N GLY A 339 4.83 2.74 -1.64
CA GLY A 339 5.51 3.22 -2.85
C GLY A 339 4.69 3.10 -4.13
N THR A 340 3.68 2.21 -4.16
CA THR A 340 2.75 2.08 -5.30
C THR A 340 1.91 3.34 -5.53
N HIS A 341 1.81 4.25 -4.56
CA HIS A 341 1.19 5.56 -4.76
C HIS A 341 1.87 6.39 -5.87
N GLY A 342 3.15 6.12 -6.17
CA GLY A 342 3.88 6.76 -7.26
C GLY A 342 3.22 6.58 -8.64
N MET A 343 2.50 5.47 -8.84
CA MET A 343 1.87 5.10 -10.11
C MET A 343 0.35 5.35 -10.14
N SER A 344 -0.12 6.46 -9.55
CA SER A 344 -1.56 6.73 -9.46
C SER A 344 -1.90 8.24 -9.43
N LEU A 345 -3.20 8.53 -9.42
CA LEU A 345 -3.79 9.84 -9.17
C LEU A 345 -4.79 9.79 -8.03
N MET A 346 -4.74 10.78 -7.14
CA MET A 346 -5.80 11.01 -6.16
C MET A 346 -6.87 11.89 -6.79
N HIS A 347 -8.12 11.47 -6.66
CA HIS A 347 -9.27 12.19 -7.21
C HIS A 347 -10.08 12.85 -6.08
N PRO A 348 -10.31 14.17 -6.13
CA PRO A 348 -11.06 14.90 -5.13
C PRO A 348 -12.44 14.31 -4.84
N TRP A 349 -13.14 13.91 -5.89
CA TRP A 349 -14.50 13.37 -5.80
C TRP A 349 -14.56 11.95 -5.24
N ASN A 350 -13.42 11.26 -5.11
CA ASN A 350 -13.36 9.93 -4.50
C ASN A 350 -12.96 10.00 -3.02
N SER A 351 -11.96 10.82 -2.67
CA SER A 351 -11.37 10.81 -1.31
C SER A 351 -11.33 12.18 -0.63
N GLY A 352 -11.60 13.25 -1.37
CA GLY A 352 -11.42 14.64 -0.91
C GLY A 352 -9.98 15.14 -0.95
N HIS A 353 -9.03 14.34 -1.42
CA HIS A 353 -7.64 14.76 -1.62
C HIS A 353 -7.36 15.07 -3.10
N GLY A 354 -6.44 16.00 -3.36
CA GLY A 354 -6.07 16.39 -4.73
C GLY A 354 -5.59 17.84 -4.85
N ASP A 355 -5.69 18.42 -6.04
CA ASP A 355 -5.35 19.83 -6.32
C ASP A 355 -6.61 20.65 -6.68
N GLY A 356 -7.25 21.23 -5.67
CA GLY A 356 -8.56 21.88 -5.84
C GLY A 356 -9.57 20.92 -6.52
N PRO A 357 -10.33 21.34 -7.54
CA PRO A 357 -11.28 20.45 -8.21
C PRO A 357 -10.63 19.40 -9.11
N TYR A 358 -9.29 19.36 -9.19
CA TYR A 358 -8.54 18.50 -10.10
C TYR A 358 -7.82 17.34 -9.39
N PRO A 359 -7.56 16.23 -10.10
CA PRO A 359 -6.73 15.16 -9.58
C PRO A 359 -5.28 15.61 -9.32
N ALA A 360 -4.65 15.05 -8.30
CA ALA A 360 -3.22 15.28 -8.03
C ALA A 360 -2.39 14.01 -8.13
N LYS A 361 -1.09 14.19 -8.40
CA LYS A 361 -0.07 13.15 -8.38
C LYS A 361 0.62 13.11 -7.02
N TRP A 362 1.14 11.94 -6.66
CA TRP A 362 2.09 11.81 -5.54
C TRP A 362 3.52 12.17 -5.91
N SER A 363 3.90 11.99 -7.18
CA SER A 363 5.29 12.13 -7.62
C SER A 363 5.41 12.83 -8.97
N GLU A 364 6.64 13.24 -9.32
CA GLU A 364 6.99 13.79 -10.64
C GLU A 364 7.01 12.71 -11.74
N GLY A 365 6.96 11.43 -11.37
CA GLY A 365 6.87 10.31 -12.29
C GLY A 365 5.54 10.25 -13.04
N LYS A 366 5.45 9.37 -14.03
CA LYS A 366 4.18 9.14 -14.74
C LYS A 366 3.24 8.33 -13.85
N SER A 367 1.98 8.76 -13.76
CA SER A 367 0.94 8.18 -12.89
C SER A 367 0.45 6.77 -13.27
N TYR A 368 1.19 6.07 -14.14
CA TYR A 368 0.93 4.70 -14.56
C TYR A 368 2.21 3.86 -14.67
N ILE A 369 3.37 4.44 -14.31
CA ILE A 369 4.67 3.74 -14.25
C ILE A 369 5.02 3.54 -12.78
N LEU A 370 5.35 2.30 -12.42
CA LEU A 370 5.81 1.96 -11.08
C LEU A 370 7.33 2.12 -11.03
N ASP A 371 7.79 3.18 -10.38
CA ASP A 371 9.19 3.50 -10.19
C ASP A 371 9.42 4.22 -8.85
N ASN A 372 10.67 4.57 -8.56
CA ASN A 372 11.05 5.20 -7.31
C ASN A 372 10.89 6.74 -7.25
N TRP A 373 10.18 7.38 -8.18
CA TRP A 373 9.93 8.84 -8.12
C TRP A 373 9.14 9.25 -6.88
N TYR A 374 8.28 8.37 -6.37
CA TYR A 374 7.59 8.56 -5.09
C TYR A 374 8.59 8.84 -3.95
N PHE A 375 9.61 7.99 -3.79
CA PHE A 375 10.61 8.14 -2.73
C PHE A 375 11.53 9.34 -2.96
N LYS A 376 11.89 9.64 -4.21
CA LYS A 376 12.65 10.85 -4.56
C LYS A 376 11.90 12.14 -4.18
N GLY A 377 10.56 12.12 -4.25
CA GLY A 377 9.69 13.23 -3.89
C GLY A 377 9.82 13.68 -2.42
N PHE A 378 10.25 12.81 -1.51
CA PHE A 378 10.41 13.15 -0.09
C PHE A 378 11.51 14.18 0.21
N LYS A 379 12.32 14.57 -0.79
CA LYS A 379 13.34 15.63 -0.67
C LYS A 379 12.78 17.04 -0.95
N LYS A 380 11.53 17.14 -1.40
CA LYS A 380 10.88 18.43 -1.70
C LYS A 380 10.47 19.17 -0.41
N PRO A 381 10.39 20.50 -0.43
CA PRO A 381 9.92 21.29 0.71
C PRO A 381 8.39 21.24 0.82
N TRP A 382 7.87 20.12 1.33
CA TRP A 382 6.43 19.88 1.50
C TRP A 382 5.79 20.86 2.48
N THR A 383 4.71 21.51 2.04
CA THR A 383 3.89 22.43 2.83
C THR A 383 2.62 21.73 3.30
N TYR A 384 2.30 21.84 4.58
CA TYR A 384 1.07 21.27 5.14
C TYR A 384 -0.11 22.21 4.94
N GLU A 385 -1.27 21.66 4.54
CA GLU A 385 -2.51 22.41 4.34
C GLU A 385 -3.76 21.68 4.82
N LEU A 386 -4.80 22.47 5.10
CA LEU A 386 -6.18 22.00 5.12
C LEU A 386 -6.82 22.35 3.78
N ARG A 387 -6.95 21.34 2.93
CA ARG A 387 -7.61 21.45 1.63
C ARG A 387 -9.11 21.68 1.83
N ASP A 388 -9.61 22.79 1.30
CA ASP A 388 -11.04 23.06 1.19
C ASP A 388 -11.67 22.10 0.17
N ASN A 389 -12.87 21.63 0.49
CA ASN A 389 -13.69 20.76 -0.37
C ASN A 389 -15.09 21.35 -0.53
N SER A 390 -15.24 22.67 -0.45
CA SER A 390 -16.53 23.37 -0.59
C SER A 390 -17.22 23.10 -1.94
N GLU A 391 -16.47 22.69 -2.97
CA GLU A 391 -16.99 22.22 -4.25
C GLU A 391 -17.61 20.81 -4.20
N TYR A 392 -17.32 20.01 -3.17
CA TYR A 392 -17.85 18.67 -2.93
C TYR A 392 -18.61 18.63 -1.59
N PRO A 393 -19.90 18.99 -1.55
CA PRO A 393 -20.63 19.27 -0.30
C PRO A 393 -20.78 18.08 0.66
N ASN A 394 -20.53 16.86 0.19
CA ASN A 394 -20.58 15.63 1.00
C ASN A 394 -19.20 15.16 1.47
N ILE A 395 -18.14 15.90 1.15
CA ILE A 395 -16.75 15.55 1.47
C ILE A 395 -16.20 16.66 2.36
N GLU A 396 -15.82 16.30 3.58
CA GLU A 396 -15.21 17.23 4.51
C GLU A 396 -13.84 17.71 4.03
N ALA A 397 -13.39 18.86 4.53
CA ALA A 397 -12.03 19.36 4.29
C ALA A 397 -10.98 18.30 4.68
N LYS A 398 -9.93 18.18 3.88
CA LYS A 398 -8.91 17.14 4.07
C LYS A 398 -7.56 17.73 4.41
N LYS A 399 -6.84 17.06 5.30
CA LYS A 399 -5.46 17.40 5.64
C LYS A 399 -4.54 16.75 4.61
N GLN A 400 -3.60 17.52 4.09
CA GLN A 400 -2.63 16.99 3.15
C GLN A 400 -1.37 17.82 3.15
N TRP A 401 -0.33 17.26 2.55
CA TRP A 401 0.92 17.93 2.27
C TRP A 401 0.99 18.17 0.79
N TYR A 402 1.53 19.32 0.41
CA TYR A 402 1.68 19.65 -0.99
C TYR A 402 3.03 20.26 -1.31
N TRP A 403 3.42 20.11 -2.56
CA TRP A 403 4.55 20.80 -3.13
C TRP A 403 4.17 21.30 -4.51
N GLU A 404 4.46 22.58 -4.77
CA GLU A 404 4.22 23.22 -6.05
C GLU A 404 5.56 23.62 -6.66
N SER A 405 5.76 23.29 -7.93
CA SER A 405 7.00 23.59 -8.67
C SER A 405 7.19 25.09 -8.98
N GLY A 406 6.15 25.91 -8.76
CA GLY A 406 6.12 27.33 -9.12
C GLY A 406 5.90 27.59 -10.61
N GLN A 407 5.60 26.57 -11.41
CA GLN A 407 5.22 26.69 -12.83
C GLN A 407 3.72 26.46 -13.01
N GLU A 408 3.07 27.24 -13.88
CA GLU A 408 1.68 27.01 -14.24
C GLU A 408 1.53 25.64 -14.89
N GLY A 409 0.58 24.86 -14.38
CA GLY A 409 0.44 23.48 -14.80
C GLY A 409 -0.27 23.27 -16.11
N PHE A 410 0.25 22.35 -16.92
CA PHE A 410 -0.46 21.83 -18.09
C PHE A 410 -1.02 20.43 -17.80
N TRP A 411 -2.34 20.29 -17.90
CA TRP A 411 -3.02 19.00 -17.80
C TRP A 411 -2.84 18.21 -19.09
N ASN A 412 -2.22 17.03 -19.01
CA ASN A 412 -1.96 16.18 -20.19
C ASN A 412 -2.84 14.91 -20.24
N GLY A 413 -3.79 14.75 -19.30
CA GLY A 413 -4.62 13.55 -19.19
C GLY A 413 -4.08 12.46 -18.25
N ASP A 414 -2.81 12.56 -17.82
CA ASP A 414 -2.19 11.69 -16.80
C ASP A 414 -2.00 12.40 -15.46
N GLY A 415 -2.56 13.60 -15.32
CA GLY A 415 -2.30 14.57 -14.27
C GLY A 415 -1.84 15.89 -14.88
N TYR A 416 -1.35 16.79 -14.03
CA TYR A 416 -0.55 17.92 -14.50
C TYR A 416 0.91 17.48 -14.67
N GLU A 417 1.58 17.85 -15.78
CA GLU A 417 3.04 17.62 -15.94
C GLU A 417 3.86 18.51 -15.01
N GLN A 418 3.33 19.69 -14.74
CA GLN A 418 3.83 20.71 -13.82
C GLN A 418 2.63 21.09 -12.97
N GLY A 419 2.66 21.00 -11.65
CA GLY A 419 1.46 21.21 -10.84
C GLY A 419 1.69 20.86 -9.39
N LYS A 420 0.62 20.87 -8.60
CA LYS A 420 0.67 20.52 -7.19
C LYS A 420 0.81 19.01 -7.03
N LEU A 421 1.94 18.57 -6.49
CA LEU A 421 2.07 17.23 -5.94
C LEU A 421 1.45 17.21 -4.56
N VAL A 422 0.86 16.07 -4.19
CA VAL A 422 0.20 15.91 -2.89
C VAL A 422 0.65 14.61 -2.25
N MET A 423 0.96 14.68 -0.95
CA MET A 423 1.23 13.55 -0.07
C MET A 423 0.20 13.57 1.06
N LEU A 424 -0.28 12.40 1.45
CA LEU A 424 -1.14 12.24 2.62
C LEU A 424 -0.30 12.28 3.89
N ASP A 425 -0.95 12.44 5.05
CA ASP A 425 -0.28 12.23 6.34
C ASP A 425 0.36 10.84 6.38
N ALA A 426 -0.37 9.80 5.97
CA ALA A 426 0.16 8.44 5.87
C ALA A 426 1.45 8.35 5.02
N ASP A 427 1.52 9.04 3.89
CA ASP A 427 2.73 9.08 3.05
C ASP A 427 3.88 9.75 3.80
N MET A 428 3.65 10.94 4.35
CA MET A 428 4.68 11.70 5.07
C MET A 428 5.16 10.98 6.33
N SER A 429 4.33 10.12 6.92
CA SER A 429 4.66 9.29 8.08
C SER A 429 5.75 8.24 7.80
N LEU A 430 6.02 7.92 6.53
CA LEU A 430 7.14 7.06 6.15
C LEU A 430 8.50 7.72 6.37
N LYS A 431 8.57 9.06 6.29
CA LYS A 431 9.82 9.80 6.48
C LYS A 431 9.87 10.55 7.80
N TYR A 432 8.72 11.05 8.25
CA TYR A 432 8.63 11.91 9.42
C TYR A 432 7.76 11.27 10.48
N ASP A 433 8.22 11.31 11.72
CA ASP A 433 7.39 10.98 12.87
C ASP A 433 6.84 12.28 13.46
N TYR A 434 5.55 12.52 13.31
CA TYR A 434 4.89 13.70 13.87
C TYR A 434 3.92 13.33 15.01
N SER A 435 4.12 12.18 15.67
CA SER A 435 3.27 11.71 16.78
C SER A 435 3.10 12.76 17.89
N ASP A 436 4.21 13.40 18.27
CA ASP A 436 4.20 14.48 19.28
C ASP A 436 3.84 15.85 18.69
N TYR A 437 3.70 15.93 17.36
CA TYR A 437 3.50 17.15 16.59
C TYR A 437 2.12 17.21 15.93
N GLN A 438 1.13 16.56 16.53
CA GLN A 438 -0.28 16.64 16.15
C GLN A 438 -1.12 17.29 17.26
N ASP A 439 -2.11 18.12 16.88
CA ASP A 439 -3.11 18.61 17.82
C ASP A 439 -4.25 17.60 18.06
N GLN A 440 -5.20 17.94 18.93
CA GLN A 440 -6.35 17.09 19.26
C GLN A 440 -7.26 16.74 18.06
N ASN A 441 -7.21 17.54 17.00
CA ASN A 441 -7.95 17.31 15.78
C ASN A 441 -7.08 16.57 14.75
N GLY A 442 -5.83 16.24 15.08
CA GLY A 442 -4.85 15.59 14.23
C GLY A 442 -4.21 16.52 13.19
N TYR A 443 -4.13 17.83 13.42
CA TYR A 443 -3.35 18.73 12.57
C TYR A 443 -1.87 18.62 12.88
N VAL A 444 -1.05 18.32 11.87
CA VAL A 444 0.40 18.36 12.02
C VAL A 444 0.88 19.81 12.14
N TYR A 445 1.70 20.11 13.14
CA TYR A 445 2.25 21.45 13.40
C TYR A 445 3.78 21.51 13.34
N CYS A 446 4.45 20.52 12.75
CA CYS A 446 5.86 20.58 12.38
C CYS A 446 6.02 20.77 10.85
N LYS A 447 7.23 21.13 10.41
CA LYS A 447 7.59 21.32 9.00
C LYS A 447 8.47 20.19 8.49
N ALA A 448 8.28 19.82 7.22
CA ALA A 448 9.12 18.82 6.55
C ALA A 448 10.55 19.31 6.26
N SER A 449 10.75 20.63 6.12
CA SER A 449 12.06 21.26 5.87
C SER A 449 12.08 22.71 6.36
N TYR A 450 13.26 23.35 6.36
CA TYR A 450 13.37 24.76 6.75
C TYR A 450 12.71 25.69 5.73
N GLU A 451 12.72 25.29 4.46
CA GLU A 451 12.13 25.99 3.33
C GLU A 451 10.60 25.79 3.24
N ALA A 452 10.07 24.76 3.89
CA ALA A 452 8.64 24.48 3.88
C ALA A 452 7.81 25.58 4.56
N HIS A 453 6.67 25.90 3.96
CA HIS A 453 5.63 26.70 4.59
C HIS A 453 4.75 25.81 5.47
N HIS A 454 3.99 26.42 6.38
CA HIS A 454 3.01 25.72 7.20
C HIS A 454 1.74 26.56 7.26
N HIS A 455 0.63 26.02 6.74
CA HIS A 455 -0.66 26.69 6.68
C HIS A 455 -1.66 26.08 7.68
N GLY A 456 -1.19 25.76 8.89
CA GLY A 456 -2.05 25.22 9.94
C GLY A 456 -2.78 26.28 10.77
N PRO A 457 -3.71 25.86 11.65
CA PRO A 457 -4.57 26.75 12.42
C PRO A 457 -3.86 27.59 13.50
N GLN A 458 -2.57 27.33 13.75
CA GLN A 458 -1.77 28.02 14.78
C GLN A 458 -0.94 29.16 14.15
N PRO A 459 -1.24 30.45 14.43
CA PRO A 459 -0.43 31.57 13.99
C PRO A 459 0.76 31.75 14.95
N ALA A 460 1.79 30.91 14.86
CA ALA A 460 2.90 30.94 15.82
C ALA A 460 4.30 31.01 15.17
N GLN A 461 5.08 31.96 15.68
CA GLN A 461 6.51 32.14 15.41
C GLN A 461 7.28 30.90 15.90
N SER A 462 8.02 30.26 14.99
CA SER A 462 8.80 29.01 15.11
C SER A 462 8.00 27.70 15.08
N VAL A 463 7.67 27.26 13.87
CA VAL A 463 7.20 25.89 13.59
C VAL A 463 8.43 24.97 13.53
N PRO A 464 8.57 23.95 14.39
CA PRO A 464 9.75 23.08 14.44
C PRO A 464 9.81 22.16 13.22
N LEU A 465 10.97 21.55 12.96
CA LEU A 465 11.08 20.46 11.98
C LEU A 465 10.48 19.18 12.55
N CYS A 466 9.81 18.40 11.71
CA CYS A 466 9.35 17.07 12.09
C CYS A 466 10.57 16.15 12.30
N PRO A 467 10.62 15.37 13.38
CA PRO A 467 11.66 14.36 13.54
C PRO A 467 11.48 13.25 12.51
N MET A 468 12.55 12.49 12.27
CA MET A 468 12.57 11.42 11.28
C MET A 468 11.87 10.17 11.82
N ALA A 469 11.15 9.47 10.96
CA ALA A 469 10.54 8.18 11.25
C ALA A 469 11.62 7.11 11.41
N TYR A 470 11.79 6.59 12.62
CA TYR A 470 12.91 5.69 12.93
C TYR A 470 12.90 4.38 12.15
N ASP A 471 11.72 3.78 11.94
CA ASP A 471 11.61 2.43 11.35
C ASP A 471 11.62 2.44 9.81
N THR A 472 11.27 3.56 9.18
CA THR A 472 11.00 3.63 7.73
C THR A 472 11.91 4.62 6.98
N TYR A 473 12.55 5.57 7.66
CA TYR A 473 13.38 6.60 7.00
C TYR A 473 14.51 6.02 6.14
N ASP A 474 15.31 5.11 6.69
CA ASP A 474 16.45 4.54 5.95
C ASP A 474 15.97 3.75 4.72
N ILE A 475 14.77 3.15 4.79
CA ILE A 475 14.15 2.39 3.69
C ILE A 475 13.67 3.36 2.60
N VAL A 476 13.07 4.49 2.97
CA VAL A 476 12.68 5.56 2.04
C VAL A 476 13.90 6.08 1.28
N GLU A 477 15.01 6.36 1.98
CA GLU A 477 16.23 6.83 1.31
C GLU A 477 16.86 5.74 0.44
N GLU A 478 16.87 4.48 0.89
CA GLU A 478 17.33 3.35 0.07
C GLU A 478 16.55 3.24 -1.25
N TYR A 479 15.22 3.20 -1.19
CA TYR A 479 14.40 3.11 -2.40
C TYR A 479 14.52 4.34 -3.30
N ALA A 480 14.73 5.52 -2.74
CA ALA A 480 15.00 6.72 -3.55
C ALA A 480 16.29 6.61 -4.39
N HIS A 481 17.24 5.75 -3.98
CA HIS A 481 18.51 5.52 -4.65
C HIS A 481 18.56 4.23 -5.49
N ASP A 482 17.78 3.21 -5.14
CA ASP A 482 17.78 1.91 -5.83
C ASP A 482 16.36 1.51 -6.26
N ASN A 483 16.06 1.76 -7.54
CA ASN A 483 14.75 1.45 -8.14
C ASN A 483 14.51 -0.07 -8.22
N LEU A 484 15.53 -0.84 -8.57
CA LEU A 484 15.38 -2.28 -8.76
C LEU A 484 15.08 -2.96 -7.42
N LYS A 485 15.79 -2.56 -6.36
CA LYS A 485 15.51 -3.04 -5.01
C LYS A 485 14.09 -2.74 -4.54
N PHE A 486 13.63 -1.51 -4.78
CA PHE A 486 12.23 -1.14 -4.50
C PHE A 486 11.26 -2.09 -5.21
N LEU A 487 11.44 -2.35 -6.51
CA LEU A 487 10.53 -3.20 -7.26
C LEU A 487 10.52 -4.66 -6.77
N TYR A 488 11.67 -5.23 -6.39
CA TYR A 488 11.74 -6.56 -5.79
C TYR A 488 11.00 -6.63 -4.44
N ASP A 489 11.18 -5.61 -3.59
CA ASP A 489 10.46 -5.57 -2.30
C ASP A 489 8.94 -5.37 -2.53
N VAL A 490 8.52 -4.63 -3.56
CA VAL A 490 7.10 -4.53 -3.95
C VAL A 490 6.55 -5.89 -4.41
N GLU A 491 7.28 -6.62 -5.26
CA GLU A 491 6.84 -7.95 -5.71
C GLU A 491 6.58 -8.89 -4.55
N TYR A 492 7.56 -9.02 -3.64
CA TYR A 492 7.43 -9.86 -2.46
C TYR A 492 6.24 -9.45 -1.59
N CYS A 493 6.11 -8.16 -1.28
CA CYS A 493 5.10 -7.68 -0.35
C CYS A 493 3.69 -7.68 -0.96
N MET A 494 3.54 -7.40 -2.26
CA MET A 494 2.24 -7.49 -2.94
C MET A 494 1.76 -8.93 -3.03
N ILE A 495 2.64 -9.89 -3.37
CA ILE A 495 2.28 -11.33 -3.35
C ILE A 495 1.89 -11.77 -1.94
N LYS A 496 2.63 -11.32 -0.91
CA LYS A 496 2.27 -11.58 0.49
C LYS A 496 0.88 -11.01 0.83
N MET A 497 0.58 -9.79 0.40
CA MET A 497 -0.73 -9.16 0.58
C MET A 497 -1.85 -9.97 -0.08
N PHE A 498 -1.64 -10.36 -1.34
CA PHE A 498 -2.65 -11.03 -2.18
C PHE A 498 -2.97 -12.45 -1.70
N ASN A 499 -2.13 -13.00 -0.83
CA ASN A 499 -2.34 -14.30 -0.17
C ASN A 499 -2.91 -14.15 1.26
N THR A 500 -3.25 -12.94 1.70
CA THR A 500 -3.84 -12.68 3.03
C THR A 500 -5.20 -13.37 3.14
N GLY A 501 -5.45 -14.01 4.28
CA GLY A 501 -6.61 -14.89 4.52
C GLY A 501 -6.48 -16.31 3.97
N TYR A 502 -5.41 -16.63 3.24
CA TYR A 502 -5.20 -17.94 2.61
C TYR A 502 -3.85 -18.60 2.96
N ARG A 503 -3.27 -18.25 4.12
CA ARG A 503 -1.97 -18.80 4.56
C ARG A 503 -2.02 -20.32 4.70
N HIS A 504 -0.89 -20.96 4.41
CA HIS A 504 -0.65 -22.40 4.48
C HIS A 504 -1.39 -23.10 5.65
N GLY A 505 -2.54 -23.69 5.33
CA GLY A 505 -3.29 -24.58 6.21
C GLY A 505 -4.54 -24.08 6.91
N MET A 506 -5.40 -23.35 6.20
CA MET A 506 -6.63 -22.80 6.75
C MET A 506 -7.90 -23.39 6.14
N ASP A 507 -8.20 -24.59 6.60
CA ASP A 507 -9.52 -24.87 7.13
C ASP A 507 -9.37 -25.83 8.31
N GLY A 508 -9.36 -25.26 9.52
CA GLY A 508 -9.77 -26.02 10.69
C GLY A 508 -9.24 -25.57 12.04
N ASN A 509 -7.96 -25.18 12.19
CA ASN A 509 -7.42 -24.95 13.55
C ASN A 509 -6.07 -24.22 13.64
N TYR A 510 -5.65 -23.48 12.61
CA TYR A 510 -4.69 -22.40 12.87
C TYR A 510 -5.47 -21.26 13.51
N LYS A 511 -5.68 -21.37 14.84
CA LYS A 511 -5.51 -20.16 15.65
C LYS A 511 -4.18 -19.62 15.19
N MET A 512 -4.17 -18.44 14.57
CA MET A 512 -2.95 -17.67 14.60
C MET A 512 -2.52 -17.71 16.07
N TYR A 513 -1.36 -18.31 16.34
CA TYR A 513 -0.62 -17.96 17.53
C TYR A 513 -0.20 -16.50 17.29
N TYR A 514 -1.16 -15.58 17.34
CA TYR A 514 -0.91 -14.35 18.06
C TYR A 514 -0.38 -14.83 19.39
N GLY A 515 0.82 -14.37 19.76
CA GLY A 515 1.21 -14.40 21.14
C GLY A 515 0.08 -13.75 21.93
N HIS A 516 -0.79 -14.57 22.52
CA HIS A 516 -1.55 -14.15 23.69
C HIS A 516 -0.51 -13.83 24.76
N GLY A 517 -0.16 -12.55 24.82
CA GLY A 517 0.76 -11.93 25.74
C GLY A 517 0.92 -10.48 25.30
N ALA A 518 0.14 -9.52 25.78
CA ALA A 518 -0.70 -9.51 26.94
C ALA A 518 -1.82 -8.48 26.78
N TYR A 519 -2.96 -8.74 27.42
CA TYR A 519 -3.82 -7.68 27.92
C TYR A 519 -2.97 -6.73 28.76
N TYR A 520 -2.93 -5.45 28.38
CA TYR A 520 -2.80 -4.31 29.29
C TYR A 520 -3.61 -3.15 28.74
#